data_AF-A0A1Y1S7H7-F1
#
_entry.id   AF-A0A1Y1S7H7-F1
#
_cell.length_a   1.000
_cell.length_b   1.000
_cell.length_c   1.000
_cell.angle_alpha   90.00
_cell.angle_beta   90.00
_cell.angle_gamma   90.00
#
_symmetry.space_group_name_H-M   'P 1'
#
loop_
_entity.id
_entity.type
_entity.pdbx_description
1 polymer ?
#
loop_
_entity_poly.entity_id
_entity_poly.type
_entity_poly.pdbx_seq_one_letter_code
_entity_poly.pdbx_strand_id
1 'polypeptide(L)'
;MLFISHLVHFIECATNNGNRPLQLTQQQRQDRPNRSRNYQAQLESRNVVPITSENTKLLFNSNPILMGDSLKCRLTIVTPDIHQFNKDYTTSIVFLNELGNQIQFNPIAPELFIPDPSYFEFRSKAPEFFNSIIFVAKSRNMNRSDIQSPQYKYKSDENYFVAME
;
A
#
# COMPACT_ATOMS: atom_id res chain seq x y z
N MET A 1 -36.24 -29.87 1.73
CA MET A 1 -37.54 -29.17 1.72
C MET A 1 -37.33 -27.82 2.39
N LEU A 2 -37.47 -26.73 1.63
CA LEU A 2 -37.41 -25.35 2.08
C LEU A 2 -38.65 -25.00 2.91
N PHE A 3 -38.50 -24.25 3.99
CA PHE A 3 -39.50 -23.26 4.40
C PHE A 3 -38.81 -22.01 4.95
N ILE A 4 -38.91 -20.95 4.15
CA ILE A 4 -38.64 -19.56 4.51
C ILE A 4 -39.98 -18.98 4.99
N SER A 5 -40.00 -18.35 6.16
CA SER A 5 -41.14 -17.56 6.65
C SER A 5 -40.67 -16.17 7.06
N HIS A 6 -41.08 -15.18 6.24
CA HIS A 6 -41.62 -13.84 6.52
C HIS A 6 -41.73 -13.39 8.00
N LEU A 7 -41.77 -12.12 8.41
CA LEU A 7 -41.56 -10.77 7.86
C LEU A 7 -42.06 -9.80 8.99
N VAL A 8 -41.29 -8.75 9.31
CA VAL A 8 -41.72 -7.38 9.73
C VAL A 8 -42.32 -7.06 11.14
N HIS A 9 -41.55 -6.17 11.81
CA HIS A 9 -41.84 -4.98 12.66
C HIS A 9 -42.73 -5.07 13.92
N PHE A 10 -42.20 -4.50 15.02
CA PHE A 10 -42.85 -3.38 15.72
C PHE A 10 -41.81 -2.48 16.43
N ILE A 11 -42.05 -1.16 16.32
CA ILE A 11 -41.30 -0.05 16.94
C ILE A 11 -41.88 0.18 18.34
N GLU A 12 -41.05 0.23 19.38
CA GLU A 12 -41.45 0.75 20.69
C GLU A 12 -41.03 2.21 20.83
N CYS A 13 -42.01 3.11 20.69
CA CYS A 13 -41.97 4.48 21.20
C CYS A 13 -42.37 4.45 22.69
N ALA A 14 -41.50 4.91 23.58
CA ALA A 14 -41.88 5.28 24.94
C ALA A 14 -41.86 6.81 25.06
N THR A 15 -43.04 7.41 24.93
CA THR A 15 -43.36 8.73 25.48
C THR A 15 -43.93 8.54 26.88
N ASN A 16 -43.45 9.31 27.86
CA ASN A 16 -44.23 9.53 29.08
C ASN A 16 -44.11 10.99 29.53
N ASN A 17 -45.29 11.61 29.65
CA ASN A 17 -45.54 13.01 29.99
C ASN A 17 -45.64 13.20 31.52
N GLY A 18 -45.33 14.39 32.03
CA GLY A 18 -45.54 14.73 33.44
C GLY A 18 -45.34 16.21 33.84
N ASN A 19 -46.21 17.08 33.35
CA ASN A 19 -46.77 18.34 33.93
C ASN A 19 -46.05 19.19 35.03
N ARG A 20 -45.63 20.42 34.63
CA ARG A 20 -45.93 21.82 35.13
C ARG A 20 -45.61 22.25 36.60
N PRO A 21 -45.53 23.57 36.97
CA PRO A 21 -45.70 24.82 36.20
C PRO A 21 -44.59 25.90 36.34
N LEU A 22 -44.79 26.97 35.57
CA LEU A 22 -44.05 28.24 35.48
C LEU A 22 -43.90 29.02 36.80
N GLN A 23 -42.70 29.56 37.06
CA GLN A 23 -42.52 30.79 37.84
C GLN A 23 -41.71 31.80 37.02
N LEU A 24 -42.39 32.88 36.64
CA LEU A 24 -41.79 34.11 36.14
C LEU A 24 -41.26 34.91 37.34
N THR A 25 -39.95 35.15 37.37
CA THR A 25 -39.43 36.33 38.07
C THR A 25 -38.47 37.05 37.15
N GLN A 26 -38.88 38.24 36.73
CA GLN A 26 -38.04 39.20 36.04
C GLN A 26 -36.94 39.67 36.99
N GLN A 27 -35.68 39.54 36.58
CA GLN A 27 -34.66 40.52 36.96
C GLN A 27 -33.76 40.79 35.76
N GLN A 28 -33.73 42.07 35.40
CA GLN A 28 -32.98 42.69 34.33
C GLN A 28 -31.47 42.66 34.63
N ARG A 29 -30.67 42.42 33.58
CA ARG A 29 -29.54 43.25 33.08
C ARG A 29 -28.90 42.46 31.93
N GLN A 30 -29.10 42.87 30.66
CA GLN A 30 -28.06 43.56 29.86
C GLN A 30 -26.71 42.87 30.02
N ASP A 31 -26.25 42.03 29.09
CA ASP A 31 -25.82 42.42 27.74
C ASP A 31 -26.22 41.46 26.60
N ARG A 32 -26.49 42.03 25.42
CA ARG A 32 -26.62 41.38 24.10
C ARG A 32 -25.26 41.48 23.36
N PRO A 33 -25.04 40.86 22.18
CA PRO A 33 -25.57 39.60 21.62
C PRO A 33 -24.48 38.72 20.94
N ASN A 34 -24.89 37.54 20.45
CA ASN A 34 -24.44 36.88 19.20
C ASN A 34 -22.92 36.65 18.95
N ARG A 35 -22.49 35.39 18.92
CA ARG A 35 -22.27 34.66 17.65
C ARG A 35 -21.74 33.24 17.87
N SER A 36 -22.41 32.32 17.17
CA SER A 36 -22.01 30.99 16.72
C SER A 36 -20.51 30.69 16.62
N ARG A 37 -20.19 29.45 17.04
CA ARG A 37 -19.28 28.48 16.41
C ARG A 37 -18.23 29.06 15.46
N ASN A 38 -16.99 29.05 15.90
CA ASN A 38 -15.83 28.79 15.05
C ASN A 38 -14.95 27.75 15.74
N TYR A 39 -15.36 26.48 15.68
CA TYR A 39 -14.36 25.41 15.68
C TYR A 39 -13.68 25.50 14.32
N GLN A 40 -12.62 26.30 14.23
CA GLN A 40 -11.65 26.13 13.16
C GLN A 40 -10.98 24.79 13.43
N ALA A 41 -11.47 23.74 12.78
CA ALA A 41 -10.63 22.61 12.47
C ALA A 41 -9.41 23.19 11.74
N GLN A 42 -8.27 23.25 12.43
CA GLN A 42 -6.99 23.41 11.78
C GLN A 42 -6.88 22.22 10.81
N LEU A 43 -7.22 22.48 9.55
CA LEU A 43 -6.75 21.69 8.44
C LEU A 43 -5.23 21.80 8.53
N GLU A 44 -4.61 20.79 9.14
CA GLU A 44 -3.23 20.46 8.87
C GLU A 44 -3.14 20.36 7.36
N SER A 45 -2.64 21.43 6.74
CA SER A 45 -2.04 21.37 5.43
C SER A 45 -0.88 20.40 5.58
N ARG A 46 -1.19 19.10 5.43
CA ARG A 46 -0.17 18.14 5.01
C ARG A 46 0.34 18.75 3.73
N ASN A 47 1.56 19.28 3.76
CA ASN A 47 2.34 19.51 2.57
C ASN A 47 2.32 18.17 1.83
N VAL A 48 1.43 18.05 0.84
CA VAL A 48 1.52 17.00 -0.16
C VAL A 48 2.72 17.41 -1.00
N VAL A 49 3.91 17.07 -0.51
CA VAL A 49 5.08 17.04 -1.38
C VAL A 49 4.67 16.11 -2.51
N PRO A 50 4.62 16.59 -3.77
CA PRO A 50 4.41 15.70 -4.89
C PRO A 50 5.52 14.66 -4.81
N ILE A 51 5.17 13.41 -4.52
CA ILE A 51 6.12 12.31 -4.57
C ILE A 51 6.44 12.13 -6.05
N THR A 52 7.45 12.86 -6.51
CA THR A 52 8.06 12.60 -7.80
C THR A 52 8.78 11.26 -7.68
N SER A 53 8.59 10.39 -8.66
CA SER A 53 9.25 9.09 -8.73
C SER A 53 10.78 9.18 -8.76
N GLU A 54 11.33 10.39 -8.89
CA GLU A 54 12.76 10.69 -9.03
C GLU A 54 13.63 10.17 -7.87
N ASN A 55 13.06 9.98 -6.67
CA ASN A 55 13.79 9.47 -5.51
C ASN A 55 13.47 8.02 -5.15
N THR A 56 12.65 7.32 -5.94
CA THR A 56 12.33 5.92 -5.66
C THR A 56 13.33 4.98 -6.33
N LYS A 57 13.91 4.05 -5.56
CA LYS A 57 14.85 3.04 -6.06
C LYS A 57 14.47 1.64 -5.59
N LEU A 58 14.69 0.67 -6.48
CA LEU A 58 14.54 -0.75 -6.21
C LEU A 58 15.91 -1.40 -6.15
N LEU A 59 16.20 -2.12 -5.08
CA LEU A 59 17.53 -2.68 -4.85
C LEU A 59 17.46 -4.14 -4.44
N PHE A 60 18.43 -4.93 -4.90
CA PHE A 60 18.81 -6.19 -4.28
C PHE A 60 19.81 -5.88 -3.17
N ASN A 61 19.42 -6.12 -1.92
CA ASN A 61 20.27 -5.87 -0.75
C ASN A 61 21.35 -6.95 -0.60
N SER A 62 21.16 -8.12 -1.22
CA SER A 62 22.20 -9.11 -1.42
C SER A 62 22.03 -9.79 -2.77
N ASN A 63 23.08 -10.49 -3.21
CA ASN A 63 22.98 -11.36 -4.36
C ASN A 63 21.80 -12.35 -4.18
N PRO A 64 20.98 -12.54 -5.23
CA PRO A 64 19.98 -13.60 -5.25
C PRO A 64 20.62 -14.97 -5.07
N ILE A 65 19.89 -15.90 -4.47
CA ILE A 65 20.34 -17.28 -4.26
C ILE A 65 19.31 -18.23 -4.86
N LEU A 66 19.77 -19.18 -5.67
CA LEU A 66 18.94 -20.27 -6.18
C LEU A 66 19.36 -21.58 -5.51
N MET A 67 18.42 -22.25 -4.85
CA MET A 67 18.62 -23.57 -4.23
C MET A 67 17.62 -24.54 -4.83
N GLY A 68 18.07 -25.41 -5.74
CA GLY A 68 17.16 -26.20 -6.58
C GLY A 68 16.33 -25.28 -7.47
N ASP A 69 15.00 -25.34 -7.34
CA ASP A 69 14.07 -24.45 -8.03
C ASP A 69 13.62 -23.27 -7.15
N SER A 70 14.11 -23.13 -5.92
CA SER A 70 13.70 -22.08 -5.00
C SER A 70 14.62 -20.87 -5.09
N LEU A 71 14.11 -19.76 -5.64
CA LEU A 71 14.77 -18.46 -5.61
C LEU A 71 14.52 -17.76 -4.28
N LYS A 72 15.59 -17.21 -3.71
CA LYS A 72 15.57 -16.35 -2.53
C LYS A 72 16.22 -15.00 -2.86
N CYS A 73 15.49 -13.91 -2.65
CA CYS A 73 15.98 -12.55 -2.84
C CYS A 73 15.80 -11.73 -1.56
N ARG A 74 16.74 -10.81 -1.31
CA ARG A 74 16.64 -9.79 -0.27
C ARG A 74 16.53 -8.44 -0.95
N LEU A 75 15.44 -7.74 -0.72
CA LEU A 75 15.02 -6.60 -1.51
C LEU A 75 14.80 -5.38 -0.61
N THR A 76 14.99 -4.19 -1.19
CA THR A 76 14.79 -2.91 -0.54
C THR A 76 14.08 -1.98 -1.51
N ILE A 77 13.10 -1.24 -1.00
CA ILE A 77 12.45 -0.14 -1.72
C ILE A 77 12.81 1.14 -1.00
N VAL A 78 13.65 1.97 -1.63
CA VAL A 78 13.97 3.29 -1.11
C VAL A 78 12.94 4.25 -1.64
N THR A 79 12.07 4.77 -0.78
CA THR A 79 11.01 5.72 -1.15
C THR A 79 10.67 6.63 0.03
N PRO A 80 10.32 7.91 -0.20
CA PRO A 80 9.88 8.80 0.88
C PRO A 80 8.53 8.41 1.50
N ASP A 81 7.69 7.67 0.76
CA ASP A 81 6.37 7.24 1.23
C ASP A 81 6.02 5.86 0.67
N ILE A 82 6.20 4.82 1.49
CA ILE A 82 5.91 3.44 1.11
C ILE A 82 4.40 3.19 0.90
N HIS A 83 3.53 3.93 1.59
CA HIS A 83 2.09 3.76 1.45
C HIS A 83 1.60 4.30 0.11
N GLN A 84 2.09 5.47 -0.30
CA GLN A 84 1.78 6.01 -1.63
C GLN A 84 2.40 5.15 -2.73
N PHE A 85 3.64 4.71 -2.56
CA PHE A 85 4.28 3.78 -3.49
C PHE A 85 3.44 2.52 -3.73
N ASN A 86 2.93 1.90 -2.66
CA ASN A 86 2.09 0.70 -2.72
C ASN A 86 0.71 0.92 -3.38
N LYS A 87 0.22 2.17 -3.41
CA LYS A 87 -0.99 2.53 -4.16
C LYS A 87 -0.70 2.64 -5.65
N ASP A 88 0.44 3.24 -5.99
CA ASP A 88 0.81 3.61 -7.35
C ASP A 88 1.44 2.46 -8.14
N TYR A 89 2.09 1.51 -7.47
CA TYR A 89 2.90 0.47 -8.12
C TYR A 89 2.51 -0.95 -7.72
N THR A 90 2.75 -1.88 -8.65
CA THR A 90 2.80 -3.32 -8.38
C THR A 90 4.24 -3.80 -8.53
N THR A 91 4.81 -4.25 -7.42
CA THR A 91 6.18 -4.79 -7.34
C THR A 91 6.25 -6.27 -7.71
N SER A 92 7.35 -6.70 -8.33
CA SER A 92 7.54 -8.08 -8.74
C SER A 92 9.00 -8.42 -8.98
N ILE A 93 9.37 -9.68 -8.79
CA ILE A 93 10.52 -10.26 -9.49
C ILE A 93 10.09 -10.72 -10.87
N VAL A 94 10.86 -10.35 -11.89
CA VAL A 94 10.63 -10.76 -13.28
C VAL A 94 11.76 -11.66 -13.71
N PHE A 95 11.42 -12.80 -14.31
CA PHE A 95 12.37 -13.71 -14.93
C PHE A 95 12.43 -13.42 -16.42
N LEU A 96 13.65 -13.27 -16.95
CA LEU A 96 13.93 -12.94 -18.34
C LEU A 96 14.69 -14.08 -19.02
N ASN A 97 14.44 -14.27 -20.30
CA ASN A 97 15.21 -15.18 -21.14
C ASN A 97 16.52 -14.53 -21.63
N GLU A 98 17.28 -15.24 -22.46
CA GLU A 98 18.55 -14.76 -23.02
C GLU A 98 18.40 -13.51 -23.90
N LEU A 99 17.23 -13.31 -24.49
CA LEU A 99 16.89 -12.15 -25.32
C LEU A 99 16.38 -10.96 -24.48
N GLY A 100 16.28 -11.11 -23.15
CA GLY A 100 15.72 -10.09 -22.26
C GLY A 100 14.19 -10.05 -22.23
N ASN A 101 13.50 -11.01 -22.85
CA ASN A 101 12.04 -11.07 -22.84
C ASN A 101 11.54 -11.63 -21.50
N GLN A 102 10.48 -11.03 -20.97
CA GLN A 102 9.79 -11.52 -19.78
C GLN A 102 9.19 -12.92 -20.03
N ILE A 103 9.55 -13.87 -19.17
CA ILE A 103 9.01 -15.23 -19.14
C ILE A 103 7.95 -15.34 -18.03
N GLN A 104 8.24 -14.76 -16.87
CA GLN A 104 7.40 -14.89 -15.69
C GLN A 104 7.43 -13.62 -14.83
N PHE A 105 6.29 -13.29 -14.25
CA PHE A 105 6.09 -12.15 -13.36
C PHE A 105 5.50 -12.66 -12.04
N ASN A 106 6.27 -12.53 -10.95
CA ASN A 106 5.87 -12.96 -9.62
C ASN A 106 5.57 -11.74 -8.74
N PRO A 107 4.29 -11.32 -8.62
CA PRO A 107 3.93 -10.15 -7.85
C PRO A 107 4.29 -10.33 -6.37
N ILE A 108 4.77 -9.25 -5.76
CA ILE A 108 5.12 -9.18 -4.35
C ILE A 108 4.07 -8.34 -3.64
N ALA A 109 3.50 -8.91 -2.59
CA ALA A 109 2.40 -8.29 -1.86
C ALA A 109 2.88 -7.11 -0.98
N PRO A 110 2.18 -5.97 -0.96
CA PRO A 110 2.59 -4.75 -0.25
C PRO A 110 2.86 -4.91 1.25
N GLU A 111 2.16 -5.85 1.90
CA GLU A 111 2.29 -6.13 3.33
C GLU A 111 3.69 -6.61 3.72
N LEU A 112 4.47 -7.17 2.78
CA LEU A 112 5.83 -7.61 3.03
C LEU A 112 6.82 -6.45 3.24
N PHE A 113 6.44 -5.22 2.90
CA PHE A 113 7.31 -4.04 2.99
C PHE A 113 7.14 -3.28 4.30
N ILE A 114 6.10 -3.60 5.08
CA ILE A 114 5.71 -2.86 6.27
C ILE A 114 6.04 -3.75 7.48
N PRO A 115 6.81 -3.25 8.47
CA PRO A 115 7.14 -1.85 8.73
C PRO A 115 8.50 -1.37 8.21
N ASP A 116 9.35 -2.26 7.72
CA ASP A 116 10.74 -1.94 7.40
C ASP A 116 11.02 -1.98 5.89
N PRO A 117 10.96 -0.85 5.17
CA PRO A 117 11.30 -0.80 3.76
C PRO A 117 12.80 -1.03 3.51
N SER A 118 13.63 -0.98 4.56
CA SER A 118 15.08 -1.22 4.46
C SER A 118 15.37 -2.65 4.03
N TYR A 119 14.48 -3.61 4.31
CA TYR A 119 14.75 -5.01 4.03
C TYR A 119 13.47 -5.87 4.08
N PHE A 120 13.20 -6.59 2.99
CA PHE A 120 12.27 -7.73 3.01
C PHE A 120 12.79 -8.90 2.18
N GLU A 121 12.34 -10.10 2.54
CA GLU A 121 12.75 -11.35 1.89
C GLU A 121 11.64 -11.83 0.95
N PHE A 122 12.00 -12.09 -0.30
CA PHE A 122 11.13 -12.68 -1.29
C PHE A 122 11.58 -14.11 -1.61
N ARG A 123 10.61 -15.02 -1.72
CA ARG A 123 10.83 -16.40 -2.13
C ARG A 123 9.85 -16.78 -3.21
N SER A 124 10.33 -17.43 -4.25
CA SER A 124 9.46 -18.03 -5.26
C SER A 124 10.14 -19.19 -5.95
N LYS A 125 9.33 -20.06 -6.56
CA LYS A 125 9.85 -21.03 -7.52
C LYS A 125 10.33 -20.32 -8.78
N ALA A 126 11.57 -20.57 -9.18
CA ALA A 126 12.13 -20.14 -10.43
C ALA A 126 11.63 -21.04 -11.58
N PRO A 127 11.35 -20.48 -12.77
CA PRO A 127 11.13 -21.28 -13.96
C PRO A 127 12.39 -22.05 -14.34
N GLU A 128 12.23 -23.16 -15.04
CA GLU A 128 13.34 -24.05 -15.43
C GLU A 128 14.33 -23.38 -16.39
N PHE A 129 13.82 -22.58 -17.32
CA PHE A 129 14.61 -21.91 -18.35
C PHE A 129 14.51 -20.39 -18.18
N PHE A 130 15.47 -19.80 -17.47
CA PHE A 130 15.67 -18.35 -17.40
C PHE A 130 17.16 -18.01 -17.43
N ASN A 131 17.47 -16.80 -17.84
CA ASN A 131 18.85 -16.30 -17.93
C ASN A 131 19.14 -15.23 -16.88
N SER A 132 18.13 -14.47 -16.46
CA SER A 132 18.32 -13.38 -15.52
C SER A 132 17.04 -13.00 -14.80
N ILE A 133 17.20 -12.25 -13.72
CA ILE A 133 16.08 -11.68 -12.95
C ILE A 133 16.25 -10.18 -12.78
N ILE A 134 15.12 -9.50 -12.58
CA ILE A 134 15.08 -8.07 -12.28
C ILE A 134 13.95 -7.78 -11.29
N PHE A 135 14.18 -6.86 -10.36
CA PHE A 135 13.15 -6.37 -9.44
C PHE A 135 12.51 -5.12 -10.04
N VAL A 136 11.21 -5.17 -10.29
CA VAL A 136 10.48 -4.10 -10.96
C VAL A 136 9.31 -3.63 -10.12
N ALA A 137 8.95 -2.37 -10.31
CA ALA A 137 7.71 -1.77 -9.86
C ALA A 137 6.99 -1.24 -11.11
N LYS A 138 5.94 -1.96 -11.52
CA LYS A 138 5.12 -1.55 -12.66
C LYS A 138 4.10 -0.53 -12.20
N SER A 139 4.04 0.61 -12.89
CA SER A 139 3.08 1.66 -12.56
C SER A 139 1.65 1.19 -12.85
N ARG A 140 0.74 1.43 -11.90
CA ARG A 140 -0.71 1.26 -12.10
C ARG A 140 -1.33 2.47 -12.79
N ASN A 141 -0.61 3.58 -12.84
CA ASN A 141 -1.04 4.81 -13.48
C ASN A 141 -0.24 5.05 -14.77
N MET A 142 -0.93 5.18 -15.91
CA MET A 142 -0.29 5.35 -17.22
C MET A 142 0.58 6.62 -17.32
N ASN A 143 0.44 7.56 -16.39
CA ASN A 143 1.21 8.80 -16.36
C ASN A 143 2.55 8.69 -15.61
N ARG A 144 2.92 7.50 -15.12
CA ARG A 144 4.20 7.26 -14.45
C ARG A 144 4.94 6.11 -15.11
N SER A 145 6.25 6.26 -15.22
CA SER A 145 7.13 5.21 -15.71
C SER A 145 7.30 4.08 -14.69
N ASP A 146 7.57 2.88 -15.21
CA ASP A 146 8.02 1.75 -14.41
C ASP A 146 9.38 2.05 -13.79
N ILE A 147 9.64 1.46 -12.63
CA ILE A 147 10.93 1.55 -11.94
C ILE A 147 11.56 0.16 -11.94
N GLN A 148 12.87 0.09 -12.18
CA GLN A 148 13.60 -1.16 -12.28
C GLN A 148 14.89 -1.09 -11.46
N SER A 149 15.25 -2.21 -10.83
CA SER A 149 16.58 -2.40 -10.25
C SER A 149 17.62 -2.74 -11.33
N PRO A 150 18.92 -2.76 -11.00
CA PRO A 150 19.89 -3.50 -11.78
C PRO A 150 19.44 -4.96 -11.98
N GLN A 151 19.77 -5.51 -13.14
CA GLN A 151 19.46 -6.88 -13.51
C GLN A 151 20.54 -7.82 -12.96
N TYR A 152 20.16 -9.05 -12.61
CA TYR A 152 21.09 -10.10 -12.21
C TYR A 152 21.06 -11.25 -13.21
N LYS A 153 22.19 -11.54 -13.84
CA LYS A 153 22.36 -12.70 -14.73
C LYS A 153 22.67 -13.93 -13.90
N TYR A 154 21.95 -15.02 -14.15
CA TYR A 154 22.22 -16.31 -13.54
C TYR A 154 23.25 -17.07 -14.37
N LYS A 155 24.29 -17.56 -13.71
CA LYS A 155 25.33 -18.41 -14.29
C LYS A 155 25.02 -19.85 -13.90
N SER A 156 24.30 -20.56 -14.77
CA SER A 156 23.82 -21.93 -14.50
C SER A 156 24.94 -22.90 -14.14
N ASP A 157 26.07 -22.81 -14.83
CA ASP A 157 27.18 -23.77 -14.71
C ASP A 157 27.89 -23.69 -13.35
N GLU A 158 27.79 -22.53 -12.71
CA GLU A 158 28.45 -22.20 -11.45
C GLU A 158 27.42 -21.94 -10.32
N ASN A 159 26.12 -21.99 -10.62
CA ASN A 159 24.99 -21.76 -9.71
C ASN A 159 25.09 -20.47 -8.87
N TYR A 160 25.32 -19.33 -9.52
CA TYR A 160 25.33 -18.02 -8.85
C TYR A 160 24.83 -16.90 -9.75
N PHE A 161 24.58 -15.74 -9.14
CA PHE A 161 24.12 -14.54 -9.85
C PHE A 161 25.22 -13.49 -9.92
N VAL A 162 25.27 -12.79 -11.05
CA VAL A 162 26.16 -11.65 -11.30
C VAL A 162 25.32 -10.42 -11.59
N ALA A 163 25.56 -9.32 -10.87
CA ALA A 163 24.93 -8.05 -11.16
C ALA A 163 25.39 -7.55 -12.55
N MET A 164 24.44 -7.09 -13.35
CA MET A 164 24.69 -6.45 -14.63
C MET A 164 24.71 -4.94 -14.40
N GLU A 165 25.75 -4.28 -14.93
CA GLU A 165 25.86 -2.80 -14.93
C GLU A 165 24.95 -2.16 -15.96
#